data_AF-X0WTJ3-F1
#
_entry.id   AF-X0WTJ3-F1
#
_cell.length_a   1.000
_cell.length_b   1.000
_cell.length_c   1.000
_cell.angle_alpha   90.00
_cell.angle_beta   90.00
_cell.angle_gamma   90.00
#
_symmetry.space_group_name_H-M   'P 1'
#
loop_
_entity.id
_entity.type
_entity.pdbx_description
1 polymer ?
#
loop_
_entity_poly.entity_id
_entity_poly.type
_entity_poly.pdbx_seq_one_letter_code
_entity_poly.pdbx_strand_id
1 'polypeptide(L)' 'MTFKKEHPFENRLAESSRIREKYPTRVPVIVEKTETCKNVPKLDKKKYL' A
#
# COMPACT_ATOMS: atom_id res chain seq x y z
N MET A 1 -9.01 3.60 -6.29
CA MET A 1 -7.94 2.78 -6.91
C MET A 1 -6.91 3.74 -7.50
N THR A 2 -6.27 4.51 -6.64
CA THR A 2 -5.50 5.69 -7.06
C THR A 2 -4.02 5.33 -7.07
N PHE A 3 -3.56 4.67 -6.00
CA PHE A 3 -2.20 4.14 -5.91
C PHE A 3 -1.79 3.20 -7.06
N LYS A 4 -2.70 2.34 -7.53
CA LYS A 4 -2.40 1.42 -8.65
C LYS A 4 -2.27 2.13 -10.00
N LYS A 5 -2.84 3.33 -10.16
CA LYS A 5 -2.74 4.14 -11.38
C LYS A 5 -1.50 5.04 -11.35
N GLU A 6 -1.18 5.59 -10.17
CA GLU A 6 0.00 6.45 -9.98
C GLU A 6 1.31 5.67 -10.01
N HIS A 7 1.31 4.41 -9.53
CA HIS A 7 2.50 3.57 -9.49
C HIS A 7 2.41 2.39 -10.47
N PRO A 8 3.28 2.35 -11.51
CA PRO A 8 3.40 1.21 -12.40
C PRO A 8 3.62 -0.09 -11.65
N PHE A 9 3.18 -1.19 -12.25
CA PHE A 9 3.27 -2.51 -11.64
C PHE A 9 4.72 -2.89 -11.27
N GLU A 10 5.67 -2.61 -12.16
CA GLU A 10 7.09 -2.94 -11.96
C GLU A 10 7.67 -2.26 -10.70
N ASN A 11 7.38 -0.97 -10.51
CA ASN A 11 7.83 -0.23 -9.33
C ASN A 11 7.21 -0.77 -8.04
N ARG A 12 5.91 -1.11 -8.07
CA ARG A 12 5.21 -1.70 -6.91
C ARG A 12 5.78 -3.07 -6.56
N LEU A 13 6.10 -3.87 -7.56
CA LEU A 13 6.67 -5.21 -7.38
C LEU A 13 8.07 -5.10 -6.77
N ALA A 14 8.94 -4.29 -7.36
CA ALA A 14 10.32 -4.10 -6.89
C ALA A 14 10.37 -3.62 -5.43
N GLU A 15 9.51 -2.68 -5.06
CA GLU A 15 9.43 -2.19 -3.68
C GLU A 15 8.89 -3.27 -2.73
N SER A 16 7.86 -4.01 -3.12
CA SER A 16 7.30 -5.09 -2.31
C SER A 16 8.31 -6.22 -2.06
N SER A 17 9.10 -6.59 -3.07
CA SER A 17 10.11 -7.64 -2.97
C SER A 17 11.23 -7.24 -2.02
N ARG A 18 11.75 -6.01 -2.15
CA ARG A 18 12.79 -5.48 -1.25
C ARG A 18 12.32 -5.44 0.21
N ILE A 19 11.06 -5.09 0.44
CA ILE A 19 10.47 -5.04 1.78
C ILE A 19 10.29 -6.46 2.34
N ARG A 20 9.88 -7.43 1.52
CA ARG A 20 9.68 -8.83 1.93
C ARG A 20 11.00 -9.53 2.22
N GLU A 21 12.07 -9.18 1.51
CA GLU A 21 13.44 -9.62 1.84
C GLU A 21 13.92 -9.04 3.18
N LYS A 22 13.62 -7.77 3.45
CA LYS A 22 14.01 -7.11 4.70
C LYS A 22 13.22 -7.58 5.92
N TYR A 23 11.93 -7.92 5.73
CA TYR A 23 11.03 -8.36 6.79
C TYR A 23 10.23 -9.60 6.32
N PRO A 24 10.82 -10.80 6.37
CA PRO A 24 10.21 -12.01 5.81
C PRO A 24 8.93 -12.46 6.53
N THR A 25 8.74 -12.05 7.79
CA THR A 25 7.54 -12.37 8.58
C THR A 25 6.42 -11.35 8.42
N ARG A 26 6.60 -10.33 7.58
CA ARG A 26 5.71 -9.18 7.43
C ARG A 26 5.26 -9.01 5.99
N VAL A 27 4.01 -8.59 5.80
CA VAL A 27 3.41 -8.45 4.46
C VAL A 27 3.14 -6.97 4.21
N PRO A 28 3.77 -6.35 3.20
CA PRO A 28 3.50 -4.95 2.89
C PRO A 28 2.07 -4.79 2.36
N VAL A 29 1.27 -3.94 3.01
CA VAL A 29 -0.12 -3.66 2.65
C VAL A 29 -0.28 -2.18 2.33
N ILE A 30 -0.95 -1.90 1.22
CA ILE A 30 -1.38 -0.55 0.86
C ILE A 30 -2.85 -0.40 1.24
N VAL A 31 -3.15 0.56 2.12
CA VAL A 31 -4.51 0.85 2.58
C VAL A 31 -4.94 2.20 2.03
N GLU A 32 -6.00 2.19 1.24
CA GLU A 32 -6.66 3.40 0.74
C GLU A 32 -8.09 3.47 1.28
N LYS A 33 -8.52 4.67 1.63
CA LYS A 33 -9.94 4.94 1.89
C LYS A 33 -10.68 4.97 0.56
N THR A 34 -11.78 4.25 0.48
CA THR A 34 -12.69 4.33 -0.67
C THR A 34 -13.57 5.59 -0.56
N GLU A 35 -13.89 6.20 -1.68
CA GLU A 35 -14.64 7.47 -1.74
C GLU A 35 -16.07 7.36 -1.14
N THR A 36 -16.65 6.16 -1.15
CA THR A 36 -18.01 5.91 -0.65
C THR A 36 -18.10 5.79 0.88
N CYS A 37 -16.99 5.52 1.58
CA CYS A 37 -16.99 5.30 3.02
C CYS A 37 -16.78 6.62 3.78
N LYS A 38 -17.82 7.43 4.00
CA LYS A 38 -17.69 8.73 4.69
C LYS A 38 -17.32 8.62 6.19
N ASN A 39 -17.73 7.54 6.86
CA ASN A 39 -17.62 7.39 8.32
C ASN A 39 -16.23 6.91 8.82
N VAL A 40 -15.26 6.71 7.94
CA VAL A 40 -13.91 6.24 8.33
C VAL A 40 -12.98 7.44 8.51
N PRO A 41 -12.24 7.53 9.64
CA PRO A 41 -11.25 8.59 9.85
C PRO A 41 -10.14 8.58 8.78
N LYS A 42 -9.45 9.71 8.61
CA LYS A 42 -8.32 9.80 7.68
C LYS A 42 -7.19 8.91 8.18
N LEU A 43 -6.61 8.11 7.29
CA LEU A 43 -5.39 7.36 7.59
C LEU A 43 -4.17 8.26 7.44
N ASP A 44 -3.29 8.27 8.44
CA ASP A 44 -2.04 9.04 8.40
C ASP A 44 -0.99 8.41 7.48
N LYS A 45 -1.01 7.09 7.34
CA LYS A 45 -0.12 6.33 6.45
C LYS A 45 -0.95 5.49 5.48
N LYS A 46 -0.47 5.39 4.24
CA LYS A 46 -1.06 4.52 3.21
C LYS A 46 -0.32 3.20 3.04
N LYS A 47 0.91 3.07 3.55
CA LYS A 47 1.76 1.87 3.44
C LYS A 47 2.07 1.31 4.83
N TYR A 48 1.77 0.03 5.02
CA TYR A 48 1.97 -0.72 6.25
C TYR A 48 2.80 -1.97 5.99
N LEU A 49 3.41 -2.51 7.05
CA LEU A 49 4.46 -3.51 7.00
C LEU A 49 4.29 -4.50 8.15
#